data_AF-A0A271JF44-F1
#
_entry.id   AF-A0A271JF44-F1
#
_cell.length_a   1.000
_cell.length_b   1.000
_cell.length_c   1.000
_cell.angle_alpha   90.00
_cell.angle_beta   90.00
_cell.angle_gamma   90.00
#
_symmetry.space_group_name_H-M   'P 1'
#
loop_
_entity.id
_entity.type
_entity.pdbx_description
1 polymer ?
#
loop_
_entity_poly.entity_id
_entity_poly.type
_entity_poly.pdbx_seq_one_letter_code
_entity_poly.pdbx_strand_id
1 'polypeptide(L)'
;MLSKIRQSLDDRANQHVGLLAEFSDPGALVHAVEGLREKGYSELDTFTPFPIHGMDRAMGLGVSKLGFMVFGGAILGGLLGAFLQWYTSASPRLGFLWTELQSYAINISNKPLFAWESSVPVIFELTILFSALTAVGGMLALNGLPKPYNPLFNSERFGRATDDAFFVHVSGRDGTFSRETTASDLFDLGAMAVEFVDHEGVTQVTGPEAAPAALPAPAVPQHTTGDI
;
A
#
# COMPACT_ATOMS: atom_id res chain seq x y z
N MET A 1 14.35 -22.75 -14.75
CA MET A 1 13.12 -21.92 -14.75
C MET A 1 12.31 -22.14 -13.48
N LEU A 2 11.96 -23.39 -13.14
CA LEU A 2 11.21 -23.72 -11.91
C LEU A 2 11.92 -23.34 -10.60
N SER A 3 13.25 -23.46 -10.52
CA SER A 3 14.03 -23.05 -9.35
C SER A 3 13.98 -21.54 -9.09
N LYS A 4 14.07 -20.72 -10.14
CA LYS A 4 13.94 -19.25 -10.05
C LYS A 4 12.52 -18.85 -9.64
N ILE A 5 11.50 -19.52 -10.17
CA ILE A 5 10.10 -19.27 -9.79
C ILE A 5 9.91 -19.62 -8.31
N ARG A 6 10.37 -20.79 -7.86
CA ARG A 6 10.30 -21.19 -6.45
C ARG A 6 11.01 -20.20 -5.53
N GLN A 7 12.26 -19.83 -5.87
CA GLN A 7 13.01 -18.85 -5.11
C GLN A 7 12.26 -17.50 -5.02
N SER A 8 11.70 -17.01 -6.13
CA SER A 8 10.91 -15.78 -6.10
C SER A 8 9.61 -15.89 -5.29
N LEU A 9 9.04 -17.09 -5.16
CA LEU A 9 7.85 -17.31 -4.33
C LEU A 9 8.22 -17.37 -2.85
N ASP A 10 9.31 -18.07 -2.50
CA ASP A 10 9.84 -18.16 -1.15
C ASP A 10 10.28 -16.76 -0.65
N ASP A 11 10.93 -15.98 -1.50
CA ASP A 11 11.33 -14.59 -1.22
C ASP A 11 10.10 -13.70 -0.94
N ARG A 12 9.00 -13.89 -1.67
CA ARG A 12 7.75 -13.14 -1.48
C ARG A 12 6.98 -13.59 -0.23
N ALA A 13 7.04 -14.87 0.10
CA ALA A 13 6.44 -15.39 1.33
C ALA A 13 7.14 -14.83 2.57
N ASN A 14 8.47 -14.84 2.56
CA ASN A 14 9.31 -14.40 3.68
C ASN A 14 9.57 -12.89 3.71
N GLN A 15 8.88 -12.09 2.88
CA GLN A 15 9.11 -10.64 2.82
C GLN A 15 8.87 -9.95 4.16
N HIS A 16 7.86 -10.39 4.92
CA HIS A 16 7.51 -9.81 6.21
C HIS A 16 7.88 -10.70 7.40
N VAL A 17 8.83 -11.61 7.19
CA VAL A 17 9.50 -12.31 8.28
C VAL A 17 10.67 -11.45 8.70
N GLY A 18 10.75 -11.07 9.97
CA GLY A 18 11.70 -10.05 10.39
C GLY A 18 11.47 -9.53 11.81
N LEU A 19 12.02 -8.36 12.10
CA LEU A 19 11.81 -7.67 13.38
C LEU A 19 10.78 -6.56 13.20
N LEU A 20 9.80 -6.53 14.10
CA LEU A 20 8.78 -5.50 14.22
C LEU A 20 9.07 -4.70 15.50
N ALA A 21 9.19 -3.38 15.38
CA ALA A 21 9.41 -2.50 16.52
C ALA A 21 8.29 -1.48 16.69
N GLU A 22 7.84 -1.28 17.93
CA GLU A 22 6.81 -0.32 18.32
C GLU A 22 7.45 0.99 18.81
N PHE A 23 6.88 2.12 18.42
CA PHE A 23 7.29 3.46 18.84
C PHE A 23 6.10 4.22 19.44
N SER A 24 6.39 5.12 20.38
CA SER A 24 5.39 5.91 21.10
C SER A 24 4.75 7.02 20.28
N ASP A 25 5.49 7.60 19.34
CA ASP A 25 5.10 8.81 18.63
C ASP A 25 5.64 8.83 17.19
N PRO A 26 5.01 9.60 16.28
CA PRO A 26 5.39 9.61 14.88
C PRO A 26 6.77 10.24 14.64
N GLY A 27 7.22 11.14 15.51
CA GLY A 27 8.53 11.77 15.41
C GLY A 27 9.66 10.79 15.72
N ALA A 28 9.51 10.01 16.80
CA ALA A 28 10.42 8.93 17.15
C ALA A 28 10.52 7.90 16.02
N LEU A 29 9.40 7.53 15.38
CA LEU A 29 9.42 6.62 14.24
C LEU A 29 10.23 7.20 13.06
N VAL A 30 10.03 8.47 12.71
CA VAL A 30 10.78 9.10 11.60
C VAL A 30 12.28 9.10 11.88
N HIS A 31 12.69 9.51 13.08
CA HIS A 31 14.11 9.50 13.48
C HIS A 31 14.70 8.09 13.50
N ALA A 32 13.93 7.10 13.95
CA ALA A 32 14.37 5.71 13.92
C ALA A 32 14.57 5.21 12.48
N VAL A 33 13.66 5.52 11.57
CA VAL A 33 13.78 5.15 10.15
C VAL A 33 14.99 5.81 9.50
N GLU A 34 15.23 7.09 9.75
CA GLU A 34 16.44 7.78 9.27
C GLU A 34 17.72 7.12 9.81
N GLY A 35 17.77 6.80 11.10
CA GLY A 35 18.90 6.10 11.72
C GLY A 35 19.12 4.68 11.17
N LEU A 36 18.04 3.95 10.89
CA LEU A 36 18.14 2.64 10.23
C LEU A 36 18.68 2.77 8.80
N ARG A 37 18.24 3.79 8.05
CA ARG A 37 18.78 4.05 6.71
C ARG A 37 20.27 4.40 6.74
N GLU A 38 20.71 5.22 7.70
CA GLU A 38 22.13 5.54 7.89
C GLU A 38 22.98 4.32 8.25
N LYS A 39 22.41 3.37 9.01
CA LYS A 39 23.02 2.07 9.31
C LYS A 39 23.04 1.09 8.13
N GLY A 40 22.41 1.43 7.00
CA GLY A 40 22.44 0.64 5.77
C GLY A 40 21.28 -0.34 5.60
N TYR A 41 20.21 -0.20 6.38
CA TYR A 41 18.99 -0.98 6.16
C TYR A 41 18.23 -0.46 4.93
N SER A 42 17.90 -1.39 4.04
CA SER A 42 17.30 -1.17 2.73
C SER A 42 15.85 -1.64 2.63
N GLU A 43 15.50 -2.74 3.29
CA GLU A 43 14.20 -3.40 3.24
C GLU A 43 13.39 -3.10 4.51
N LEU A 44 12.90 -1.86 4.57
CA LEU A 44 12.12 -1.30 5.68
C LEU A 44 10.67 -1.05 5.25
N ASP A 45 9.71 -1.43 6.09
CA ASP A 45 8.30 -1.05 5.95
C ASP A 45 7.84 -0.32 7.22
N THR A 46 7.04 0.74 7.07
CA THR A 46 6.45 1.46 8.22
C THR A 46 4.94 1.31 8.25
N PHE A 47 4.39 1.11 9.44
CA PHE A 47 2.95 0.97 9.66
C PHE A 47 2.49 2.03 10.65
N THR A 48 1.58 2.87 10.19
CA THR A 48 1.14 4.06 10.92
C THR A 48 -0.36 4.24 10.70
N PRO A 49 -1.11 4.69 11.71
CA PRO A 49 -2.57 4.85 11.61
C PRO A 49 -2.96 6.01 10.68
N PHE A 50 -2.04 6.96 10.44
CA PHE A 50 -2.24 8.10 9.56
C PHE A 50 -0.94 8.43 8.79
N PRO A 51 -1.04 9.11 7.64
CA PRO A 51 0.13 9.52 6.88
C PRO A 51 1.01 10.51 7.65
N ILE A 52 2.28 10.17 7.87
CA ILE A 52 3.27 11.05 8.48
C ILE A 52 3.99 11.84 7.37
N HIS A 53 3.99 13.17 7.47
CA HIS A 53 4.70 14.03 6.53
C HIS A 53 6.21 13.80 6.59
N GLY A 54 6.84 13.58 5.43
CA GLY A 54 8.30 13.36 5.34
C GLY A 54 8.74 11.91 5.55
N MET A 55 7.83 10.99 5.88
CA MET A 55 8.14 9.57 6.01
C MET A 55 8.63 8.95 4.69
N ASP A 56 8.11 9.42 3.55
CA ASP A 56 8.57 9.03 2.22
C ASP A 56 10.06 9.37 1.99
N ARG A 57 10.48 10.56 2.43
CA ARG A 57 11.87 11.00 2.37
C ARG A 57 12.75 10.24 3.36
N ALA A 58 12.29 10.05 4.60
CA ALA A 58 12.99 9.29 5.62
C ALA A 58 13.20 7.83 5.17
N MET A 59 12.17 7.21 4.61
CA MET A 59 12.25 5.90 3.98
C MET A 59 12.97 5.91 2.63
N GLY A 60 13.44 7.05 2.10
CA GLY A 60 14.13 7.12 0.81
C GLY A 60 13.32 6.56 -0.37
N LEU A 61 11.99 6.69 -0.35
CA LEU A 61 11.12 6.20 -1.41
C LEU A 61 11.15 7.12 -2.63
N GLY A 62 11.12 6.51 -3.82
CA GLY A 62 10.97 7.23 -5.07
C GLY A 62 9.51 7.65 -5.35
N VAL A 63 9.33 8.51 -6.34
CA VAL A 63 7.99 8.88 -6.81
C VAL A 63 7.23 7.65 -7.35
N SER A 64 5.95 7.55 -7.00
CA SER A 64 5.12 6.44 -7.45
C SER A 64 4.86 6.48 -8.96
N LYS A 65 4.95 5.32 -9.61
CA LYS A 65 4.63 5.16 -11.05
C LYS A 65 3.13 5.25 -11.33
N LEU A 66 2.29 5.26 -10.29
CA LEU A 66 0.83 5.25 -10.40
C LEU A 66 0.29 6.41 -11.23
N GLY A 67 0.84 7.62 -11.06
CA GLY A 67 0.40 8.80 -11.81
C GLY A 67 0.50 8.63 -13.33
N PHE A 68 1.60 8.05 -13.81
CA PHE A 68 1.78 7.76 -15.24
C PHE A 68 0.84 6.67 -15.75
N MET A 69 0.52 5.68 -14.93
CA MET A 69 -0.47 4.65 -15.30
C MET A 69 -1.86 5.25 -15.42
N VAL A 70 -2.27 6.08 -14.47
CA VAL A 70 -3.56 6.80 -14.50
C VAL A 70 -3.65 7.69 -15.73
N PHE A 71 -2.59 8.40 -16.09
CA PHE A 71 -2.54 9.20 -17.32
C PHE A 71 -2.73 8.33 -18.59
N GLY A 72 -2.09 7.16 -18.65
CA GLY A 72 -2.34 6.19 -19.72
C GLY A 72 -3.78 5.70 -19.78
N GLY A 73 -4.39 5.42 -18.61
CA GLY A 73 -5.80 5.08 -18.49
C GLY A 73 -6.73 6.19 -18.97
N ALA A 74 -6.42 7.44 -18.65
CA ALA A 74 -7.16 8.62 -19.10
C ALA A 74 -7.19 8.74 -20.64
N ILE A 75 -6.02 8.60 -21.28
CA ILE A 75 -5.89 8.60 -22.74
C ILE A 75 -6.71 7.46 -23.35
N LEU A 76 -6.57 6.24 -22.81
CA LEU A 76 -7.32 5.08 -23.29
C LEU A 76 -8.84 5.29 -23.19
N GLY A 77 -9.33 5.80 -22.06
CA GLY A 77 -10.75 6.09 -21.85
C GLY A 77 -11.28 7.16 -22.81
N GLY A 78 -10.52 8.24 -23.02
CA GLY A 78 -10.90 9.30 -23.96
C GLY A 78 -10.93 8.81 -25.41
N LEU A 79 -9.90 8.06 -25.83
CA LEU A 79 -9.86 7.44 -27.16
C LEU A 79 -10.99 6.44 -27.35
N LEU A 80 -11.29 5.62 -26.33
CA LEU A 80 -12.39 4.67 -26.38
C LEU A 80 -13.75 5.37 -26.48
N GLY A 81 -13.95 6.46 -25.74
CA GLY A 81 -15.20 7.25 -25.80
C GLY A 81 -15.40 7.96 -27.13
N ALA A 82 -14.32 8.49 -27.72
CA ALA A 82 -14.37 9.07 -29.06
C ALA A 82 -14.63 7.98 -30.10
N PHE A 83 -13.90 6.86 -30.02
CA PHE A 83 -14.03 5.74 -30.92
C PHE A 83 -15.44 5.12 -30.87
N LEU A 84 -16.00 4.90 -29.69
CA LEU A 84 -17.33 4.31 -29.52
C LEU A 84 -18.43 5.15 -30.16
N GLN A 85 -18.37 6.48 -29.98
CA GLN A 85 -19.38 7.40 -30.51
C GLN A 85 -19.24 7.58 -32.03
N TRP A 86 -18.00 7.70 -32.51
CA TRP A 86 -17.73 7.71 -33.95
C TRP A 86 -18.18 6.40 -34.60
N TYR A 87 -17.88 5.27 -33.94
CA TYR A 87 -18.20 3.94 -34.45
C TYR A 87 -19.71 3.70 -34.54
N THR A 88 -20.47 4.06 -33.50
CA THR A 88 -21.93 3.86 -33.49
C THR A 88 -22.66 4.80 -34.44
N SER A 89 -22.15 6.01 -34.65
CA SER A 89 -22.90 7.08 -35.32
C SER A 89 -22.46 7.35 -36.76
N ALA A 90 -21.19 7.14 -37.10
CA ALA A 90 -20.60 7.61 -38.35
C ALA A 90 -19.74 6.59 -39.11
N SER A 91 -19.29 5.50 -38.48
CA SER A 91 -18.33 4.57 -39.11
C SER A 91 -18.96 3.68 -40.18
N PRO A 92 -18.41 3.62 -41.40
CA PRO A 92 -18.66 2.50 -42.31
C PRO A 92 -18.17 1.17 -41.68
N ARG A 93 -18.53 0.03 -42.28
CA ARG A 93 -18.06 -1.31 -41.84
C ARG A 93 -16.55 -1.30 -41.59
N LEU A 94 -16.11 -1.76 -40.41
CA LEU A 94 -14.68 -1.84 -40.07
C LEU A 94 -14.03 -2.92 -40.94
N GLY A 95 -13.37 -2.51 -42.04
CA GLY A 95 -12.82 -3.42 -43.03
C GLY A 95 -11.73 -4.38 -42.53
N PHE A 96 -11.11 -4.09 -41.37
CA PHE A 96 -10.09 -4.95 -40.75
C PHE A 96 -10.68 -5.96 -39.75
N LEU A 97 -11.98 -5.87 -39.43
CA LEU A 97 -12.67 -6.83 -38.58
C LEU A 97 -13.50 -7.77 -39.46
N TRP A 98 -13.39 -9.08 -39.21
CA TRP A 98 -14.15 -10.13 -39.91
C TRP A 98 -15.66 -10.12 -39.59
N THR A 99 -16.10 -9.15 -38.78
CA THR A 99 -17.47 -9.07 -38.28
C THR A 99 -18.33 -8.21 -39.22
N GLU A 100 -19.60 -8.58 -39.35
CA GLU A 100 -20.65 -7.79 -40.03
C GLU A 100 -21.15 -6.64 -39.14
N LEU A 101 -20.26 -6.08 -38.32
CA LEU A 101 -20.60 -5.05 -37.36
C LEU A 101 -20.52 -3.70 -38.10
N GLN A 102 -21.68 -3.09 -38.32
CA GLN A 102 -21.84 -1.82 -39.03
C GLN A 102 -22.54 -0.79 -38.13
N SER A 103 -22.19 0.49 -38.29
CA SER A 103 -22.88 1.58 -37.61
C SER A 103 -24.37 1.60 -37.95
N TYR A 104 -25.19 2.03 -36.99
CA TYR A 104 -26.60 2.31 -37.22
C TYR A 104 -26.80 3.82 -37.19
N ALA A 105 -26.47 4.46 -38.32
CA ALA A 105 -26.56 5.91 -38.47
C ALA A 105 -28.03 6.36 -38.50
N ILE A 106 -28.50 6.97 -37.41
CA ILE A 106 -29.85 7.54 -37.30
C ILE A 106 -29.75 9.05 -37.52
N ASN A 107 -30.57 9.58 -38.42
CA ASN A 107 -30.74 11.03 -38.53
C ASN A 107 -31.58 11.54 -37.34
N ILE A 108 -30.93 12.15 -36.36
CA ILE A 108 -31.58 12.79 -35.21
C ILE A 108 -31.51 14.31 -35.41
N SER A 109 -32.65 14.94 -35.68
CA SER A 109 -32.77 16.40 -35.78
C SER A 109 -31.85 17.05 -36.84
N ASN A 110 -31.49 16.35 -37.92
CA ASN A 110 -30.58 16.82 -38.98
C ASN A 110 -29.20 17.28 -38.49
N LYS A 111 -28.75 16.78 -37.33
CA LYS A 111 -27.40 17.04 -36.84
C LYS A 111 -26.38 16.20 -37.62
N PRO A 112 -25.10 16.63 -37.68
CA PRO A 112 -24.03 15.78 -38.20
C PRO A 112 -24.02 14.43 -37.49
N LEU A 113 -23.78 13.35 -38.23
CA LEU A 113 -23.75 11.99 -37.69
C LEU A 113 -22.76 11.86 -36.52
N PHE A 114 -21.66 12.60 -36.55
CA PHE A 114 -20.79 12.78 -35.40
C PHE A 114 -20.74 14.26 -35.03
N ALA A 115 -21.48 14.63 -33.98
CA ALA A 115 -21.50 15.98 -33.42
C ALA A 115 -20.59 16.03 -32.19
N TRP A 116 -19.43 16.66 -32.35
CA TRP A 116 -18.38 16.74 -31.34
C TRP A 116 -18.91 17.32 -30.02
N GLU A 117 -19.72 18.36 -30.07
CA GLU A 117 -20.23 19.11 -28.91
C GLU A 117 -21.08 18.22 -28.00
N SER A 118 -21.92 17.35 -28.58
CA SER A 118 -22.71 16.39 -27.82
C SER A 118 -21.90 15.19 -27.33
N SER A 119 -20.74 14.94 -27.93
CA SER A 119 -19.88 13.81 -27.58
C SER A 119 -18.94 14.08 -26.42
N VAL A 120 -18.62 15.35 -26.15
CA VAL A 120 -17.71 15.76 -25.07
C VAL A 120 -18.10 15.17 -23.70
N PRO A 121 -19.37 15.22 -23.25
CA PRO A 121 -19.73 14.65 -21.95
C PRO A 121 -19.39 13.16 -21.85
N VAL A 122 -19.69 12.37 -22.90
CA VAL A 122 -19.42 10.91 -22.89
C VAL A 122 -17.91 10.63 -22.92
N ILE A 123 -17.14 11.39 -23.71
CA ILE A 123 -15.67 11.27 -23.74
C ILE A 123 -15.08 11.59 -22.37
N PHE A 124 -15.53 12.68 -21.75
CA PHE A 124 -15.09 13.11 -20.43
C PHE A 124 -15.37 12.04 -19.37
N GLU A 125 -16.60 11.51 -19.31
CA GLU A 125 -16.96 10.48 -18.34
C GLU A 125 -16.14 9.19 -18.53
N LEU A 126 -15.90 8.76 -19.77
CA LEU A 126 -15.06 7.59 -20.03
C LEU A 126 -13.58 7.83 -19.67
N THR A 127 -13.06 9.04 -19.91
CA THR A 127 -11.72 9.43 -19.43
C THR A 127 -11.64 9.32 -17.90
N ILE A 128 -12.61 9.86 -17.17
CA ILE A 128 -12.62 9.81 -15.69
C ILE A 128 -12.80 8.37 -15.20
N LEU A 129 -13.71 7.60 -15.80
CA LEU A 129 -13.95 6.20 -15.43
C LEU A 129 -12.68 5.35 -15.55
N PHE A 130 -12.00 5.41 -16.71
CA PHE A 130 -10.78 4.63 -16.91
C PHE A 130 -9.62 5.14 -16.04
N SER A 131 -9.55 6.44 -15.78
CA SER A 131 -8.58 7.01 -14.82
C SER A 131 -8.80 6.45 -13.42
N ALA A 132 -10.04 6.43 -12.93
CA ALA A 132 -10.39 5.94 -11.61
C ALA A 132 -10.15 4.42 -11.47
N LEU A 133 -10.56 3.62 -12.47
CA LEU A 133 -10.29 2.19 -12.49
C LEU A 133 -8.80 1.88 -12.50
N THR A 134 -8.01 2.63 -13.28
CA THR A 134 -6.55 2.48 -13.31
C THR A 134 -5.91 2.94 -12.01
N ALA A 135 -6.43 3.99 -11.36
CA ALA A 135 -5.93 4.47 -10.08
C ALA A 135 -6.14 3.43 -8.98
N VAL A 136 -7.35 2.91 -8.83
CA VAL A 136 -7.68 1.90 -7.82
C VAL A 136 -6.97 0.58 -8.14
N GLY A 137 -7.12 0.07 -9.35
CA GLY A 137 -6.48 -1.18 -9.76
C GLY A 137 -4.96 -1.11 -9.71
N GLY A 138 -4.37 0.01 -10.13
CA GLY A 138 -2.93 0.25 -10.07
C GLY A 138 -2.41 0.38 -8.64
N MET A 139 -3.14 1.08 -7.75
CA MET A 139 -2.79 1.17 -6.33
C MET A 139 -2.81 -0.21 -5.66
N LEU A 140 -3.87 -1.00 -5.89
CA LEU A 140 -3.95 -2.36 -5.36
C LEU A 140 -2.81 -3.23 -5.88
N ALA A 141 -2.56 -3.22 -7.19
CA ALA A 141 -1.53 -4.04 -7.81
C ALA A 141 -0.10 -3.66 -7.36
N LEU A 142 0.22 -2.36 -7.28
CA LEU A 142 1.54 -1.89 -6.84
C LEU A 142 1.80 -2.17 -5.36
N ASN A 143 0.76 -2.12 -4.53
CA ASN A 143 0.84 -2.46 -3.11
C ASN A 143 0.78 -3.98 -2.86
N GLY A 144 0.65 -4.80 -3.92
CA GLY A 144 0.58 -6.26 -3.81
C GLY A 144 -0.72 -6.78 -3.19
N LEU A 145 -1.81 -6.02 -3.29
CA LEU A 145 -3.15 -6.37 -2.81
C LEU A 145 -3.97 -7.09 -3.90
N PRO A 146 -4.90 -8.00 -3.53
CA PRO A 146 -5.28 -8.39 -2.18
C PRO A 146 -4.26 -9.34 -1.52
N LYS A 147 -3.89 -9.06 -0.27
CA LYS A 147 -2.98 -9.87 0.54
C LYS A 147 -3.67 -10.27 1.85
N PRO A 148 -4.47 -11.36 1.85
CA PRO A 148 -5.27 -11.74 3.01
C PRO A 148 -4.42 -12.27 4.18
N TYR A 149 -3.20 -12.72 3.91
CA TYR A 149 -2.29 -13.21 4.94
C TYR A 149 -0.95 -12.44 4.90
N ASN A 150 -0.53 -11.98 6.07
CA ASN A 150 0.75 -11.34 6.33
C ASN A 150 1.25 -11.85 7.70
N PRO A 151 2.50 -12.36 7.82
CA PRO A 151 3.10 -12.77 9.10
C PRO A 151 2.94 -11.76 10.24
N LEU A 152 2.99 -10.46 9.92
CA LEU A 152 2.81 -9.37 10.90
C LEU A 152 1.50 -9.43 11.68
N PHE A 153 0.46 -10.04 11.10
CA PHE A 153 -0.83 -10.22 11.78
C PHE A 153 -0.78 -11.22 12.95
N ASN A 154 0.31 -11.98 13.11
CA ASN A 154 0.50 -12.83 14.27
C ASN A 154 0.84 -12.03 15.55
N SER A 155 1.29 -10.77 15.43
CA SER A 155 1.61 -9.92 16.59
C SER A 155 0.34 -9.28 17.16
N GLU A 156 0.09 -9.51 18.45
CA GLU A 156 -1.01 -8.84 19.16
C GLU A 156 -0.81 -7.32 19.21
N ARG A 157 0.45 -6.85 19.33
CA ARG A 157 0.79 -5.43 19.31
C ARG A 157 0.46 -4.79 17.98
N PHE A 158 0.72 -5.50 16.87
CA PHE A 158 0.44 -5.01 15.54
C PHE A 158 -1.04 -4.72 15.29
N GLY A 159 -1.95 -5.32 16.07
CA GLY A 159 -3.38 -4.97 16.04
C GLY A 159 -3.66 -3.48 16.31
N ARG A 160 -2.74 -2.77 16.98
CA ARG A 160 -2.81 -1.33 17.26
C ARG A 160 -2.25 -0.43 16.15
N ALA A 161 -1.69 -1.01 15.08
CA ALA A 161 -1.06 -0.25 13.99
C ALA A 161 -2.02 0.68 13.24
N THR A 162 -3.33 0.43 13.34
CA THR A 162 -4.39 1.26 12.74
C THR A 162 -5.10 2.16 13.75
N ASP A 163 -4.70 2.16 15.02
CA ASP A 163 -5.33 2.94 16.09
C ASP A 163 -4.35 3.96 16.67
N ASP A 164 -3.46 3.52 17.57
CA ASP A 164 -2.65 4.41 18.41
C ASP A 164 -1.15 4.11 18.42
N ALA A 165 -0.69 3.09 17.69
CA ALA A 165 0.71 2.65 17.70
C ALA A 165 1.41 2.82 16.35
N PHE A 166 2.72 3.09 16.40
CA PHE A 166 3.57 3.32 15.25
C PHE A 166 4.60 2.20 15.16
N PHE A 167 4.77 1.60 13.98
CA PHE A 167 5.68 0.48 13.80
C PHE A 167 6.65 0.67 12.64
N VAL A 168 7.85 0.12 12.81
CA VAL A 168 8.77 -0.19 11.69
C VAL A 168 9.01 -1.69 11.67
N HIS A 169 9.03 -2.26 10.48
CA HIS A 169 9.40 -3.63 10.21
C HIS A 169 10.70 -3.65 9.41
N VAL A 170 11.69 -4.39 9.92
CA VAL A 170 12.94 -4.69 9.22
C VAL A 170 12.86 -6.11 8.70
N SER A 171 12.88 -6.26 7.37
CA SER A 171 12.82 -7.58 6.75
C SER A 171 14.06 -8.41 7.05
N GLY A 172 13.87 -9.69 7.37
CA GLY A 172 14.95 -10.67 7.50
C GLY A 172 15.69 -10.95 6.18
N ARG A 173 15.18 -10.43 5.06
CA ARG A 173 15.83 -10.49 3.74
C ARG A 173 16.87 -9.41 3.52
N ASP A 174 16.93 -8.41 4.39
CA ASP A 174 17.93 -7.35 4.29
C ASP A 174 19.34 -7.92 4.46
N GLY A 175 20.29 -7.50 3.62
CA GLY A 175 21.67 -7.96 3.70
C GLY A 175 22.38 -7.54 4.99
N THR A 176 21.89 -6.48 5.65
CA THR A 176 22.41 -5.96 6.91
C THR A 176 21.70 -6.59 8.13
N PHE A 177 20.68 -7.41 7.92
CA PHE A 177 19.87 -7.96 9.00
C PHE A 177 20.64 -9.00 9.85
N SER A 178 20.68 -8.77 11.15
CA SER A 178 20.96 -9.81 12.16
C SER A 178 20.02 -9.60 13.33
N ARG A 179 19.42 -10.68 13.81
CA ARG A 179 18.38 -10.61 14.84
C ARG A 179 18.85 -9.86 16.09
N GLU A 180 20.08 -10.07 16.51
CA GLU A 180 20.66 -9.50 17.72
C GLU A 180 21.06 -8.03 17.50
N THR A 181 21.81 -7.75 16.42
CA THR A 181 22.31 -6.40 16.12
C THR A 181 21.19 -5.46 15.72
N THR A 182 20.28 -5.89 14.85
CA THR A 182 19.11 -5.12 14.44
C THR A 182 18.17 -4.87 15.61
N ALA A 183 17.98 -5.83 16.53
CA ALA A 183 17.19 -5.57 17.73
C ALA A 183 17.86 -4.51 18.64
N SER A 184 19.17 -4.61 18.85
CA SER A 184 19.93 -3.57 19.59
C SER A 184 19.78 -2.21 18.93
N ASP A 185 19.95 -2.14 17.61
CA ASP A 185 19.80 -0.91 16.84
C ASP A 185 18.41 -0.29 17.02
N LEU A 186 17.35 -1.11 17.02
CA LEU A 186 15.98 -0.66 17.20
C LEU A 186 15.75 -0.11 18.61
N PHE A 187 16.27 -0.78 19.65
CA PHE A 187 16.20 -0.25 21.03
C PHE A 187 17.00 1.05 21.20
N ASP A 188 18.19 1.13 20.63
CA ASP A 188 19.03 2.34 20.67
C ASP A 188 18.35 3.53 19.98
N LEU A 189 17.51 3.26 18.98
CA LEU A 189 16.70 4.25 18.26
C LEU A 189 15.37 4.58 18.96
N GLY A 190 15.11 4.02 20.14
CA GLY A 190 13.96 4.37 20.97
C GLY A 190 12.74 3.45 20.81
N ALA A 191 12.92 2.23 20.29
CA ALA A 191 11.83 1.25 20.25
C ALA A 191 11.33 0.90 21.67
N MET A 192 10.01 0.94 21.86
CA MET A 192 9.34 0.57 23.11
C MET A 192 9.26 -0.95 23.28
N ALA A 193 9.11 -1.68 22.17
CA ALA A 193 9.07 -3.12 22.12
C ALA A 193 9.61 -3.60 20.78
N VAL A 194 10.30 -4.74 20.77
CA VAL A 194 10.81 -5.39 19.55
C VAL A 194 10.38 -6.85 19.56
N GLU A 195 9.75 -7.28 18.47
CA GLU A 195 9.23 -8.63 18.28
C GLU A 195 9.79 -9.23 17.00
N PHE A 196 10.31 -10.46 17.09
CA PHE A 196 10.63 -11.24 15.90
C PHE A 196 9.36 -11.94 15.42
N VAL A 197 8.96 -11.69 14.18
CA VAL A 197 7.74 -12.20 13.58
C VAL A 197 8.08 -13.13 12.44
N ASP A 198 7.49 -14.32 12.45
CA ASP A 198 7.58 -15.30 11.38
C ASP A 198 6.21 -15.92 11.06
N HIS A 199 6.20 -16.93 10.20
CA HIS A 199 4.97 -17.64 9.81
C HIS A 199 4.37 -18.48 10.94
N GLU A 200 5.19 -18.95 11.89
CA GLU A 200 4.80 -19.85 12.97
C GLU A 200 4.29 -19.06 14.19
N GLY A 201 4.74 -17.83 14.38
CA GLY A 201 4.26 -16.95 15.43
C GLY A 201 5.17 -15.76 15.68
N VAL A 202 5.19 -15.33 16.94
CA VAL A 202 5.92 -14.15 17.39
C VAL A 202 6.77 -14.49 18.59
N THR A 203 8.03 -14.06 18.57
CA THR A 203 8.96 -14.18 19.70
C THR A 203 9.39 -12.80 20.14
N GLN A 204 9.11 -12.43 21.39
CA GLN A 204 9.60 -11.18 21.95
C GLN A 204 11.13 -11.20 22.05
N VAL A 205 11.77 -10.11 21.61
CA VAL A 205 13.20 -9.93 21.76
C VAL A 205 13.42 -9.04 22.97
N THR A 206 13.98 -9.61 24.03
CA THR A 206 14.40 -8.83 25.20
C THR A 206 15.56 -7.95 24.81
N GLY A 207 15.42 -6.64 25.03
CA GLY A 207 16.54 -5.70 24.88
C GLY A 207 17.67 -5.99 25.86
N PRO A 208 18.86 -5.37 25.67
CA PRO A 208 19.93 -5.43 26.66
C PRO A 208 19.43 -4.86 27.99
N GLU A 209 19.11 -5.75 28.93
CA GLU A 209 18.63 -5.53 30.31
C GLU A 209 18.30 -4.06 30.67
N ALA A 210 17.19 -3.55 30.13
CA ALA A 210 16.55 -2.39 30.72
C ALA A 210 15.79 -2.86 31.96
N ALA A 211 16.14 -2.26 33.10
CA ALA A 211 15.61 -2.53 34.44
C ALA A 211 14.10 -2.82 34.46
N PRO A 212 13.61 -3.72 35.33
CA PRO A 212 12.23 -4.17 35.32
C PRO A 212 11.27 -2.98 35.34
N ALA A 213 10.47 -2.87 34.28
CA ALA A 213 9.40 -1.90 34.16
C ALA A 213 8.56 -1.95 35.45
N ALA A 214 8.43 -0.80 36.10
CA ALA A 214 7.59 -0.65 37.28
C ALA A 214 6.21 -1.22 36.99
N LEU A 215 5.73 -2.06 37.92
CA LEU A 215 4.40 -2.65 37.92
C LEU A 215 3.34 -1.63 37.46
N PRO A 216 2.38 -2.00 36.61
CA PRO A 216 1.29 -1.10 36.26
C PRO A 216 0.58 -0.64 37.55
N ALA A 217 0.34 0.67 37.64
CA ALA A 217 -0.32 1.29 38.78
C ALA A 217 -1.64 0.57 39.10
N PRO A 218 -1.98 0.36 40.39
CA PRO A 218 -3.18 -0.38 40.76
C PRO A 218 -4.42 0.30 40.18
N ALA A 219 -5.32 -0.53 39.64
CA ALA A 219 -6.58 -0.12 39.06
C ALA A 219 -7.30 0.90 39.94
N VAL A 220 -7.71 2.02 39.34
CA VAL A 220 -8.58 3.01 39.98
C VAL A 220 -9.86 2.29 40.43
N PRO A 221 -10.22 2.30 41.73
CA PRO A 221 -11.44 1.65 42.18
C PRO A 221 -12.64 2.32 41.52
N GLN A 222 -13.43 1.52 40.81
CA GLN A 222 -14.72 1.96 40.29
C GLN A 222 -15.59 2.39 41.48
N HIS A 223 -15.91 3.67 41.57
CA HIS A 223 -16.86 4.19 42.54
C HIS A 223 -18.22 3.55 42.27
N THR A 224 -18.61 2.62 43.14
CA THR A 224 -19.99 2.18 43.29
C THR A 224 -20.80 3.35 43.84
N THR A 225 -21.57 4.01 42.99
CA THR A 225 -22.67 4.88 43.46
C THR A 225 -23.77 3.96 43.97
N GLY A 226 -23.88 3.86 45.29
CA GLY A 226 -25.01 3.25 45.98
C GLY A 226 -26.22 4.18 45.99
N ASP A 227 -27.39 3.54 45.90
CA ASP A 227 -28.64 3.82 46.61
C ASP A 227 -28.94 5.27 47.05
N ILE A 228 -29.81 5.93 46.27
CA ILE A 228 -31.07 6.53 46.75
C ILE A 228 -32.09 6.61 45.61
#